data_AF-A0A357M527-F1
#
_entry.id   AF-A0A357M527-F1
#
_cell.length_a   1.000
_cell.length_b   1.000
_cell.length_c   1.000
_cell.angle_alpha   90.00
_cell.angle_beta   90.00
_cell.angle_gamma   90.00
#
_symmetry.space_group_name_H-M   'P 1'
#
loop_
_entity.id
_entity.type
_entity.pdbx_description
1 polymer ?
#
loop_
_entity_poly.entity_id
_entity_poly.type
_entity_poly.pdbx_seq_one_letter_code
_entity_poly.pdbx_strand_id
1 'polypeptide(L)'
;NSGAGTTYSVAEGIIWAADNGAKVINLSLGNYADSQFLHDAIKYAYDRDIVLVSAAGNDNTERPGFPAAYPEVIAVAATNASGEKASFSNYGDYIDGAAPGE
;
A
#
# COMPACT_ATOMS: atom_id res chain seq x y z
N ASN A 1 14.65 4.95 -15.60
CA ASN A 1 13.49 4.15 -15.17
C ASN A 1 12.47 5.06 -14.52
N SER A 2 11.26 5.15 -15.07
CA SER A 2 10.19 6.06 -14.62
C SER A 2 9.40 5.55 -13.40
N GLY A 3 9.83 4.44 -12.77
CA GLY A 3 9.15 3.86 -11.60
C GLY A 3 7.72 3.37 -11.85
N ALA A 4 7.28 3.29 -13.11
CA ALA A 4 5.92 2.94 -13.49
C ALA A 4 5.79 1.44 -13.80
N GLY A 5 4.66 0.85 -13.39
CA GLY A 5 4.25 -0.51 -13.70
C GLY A 5 2.73 -0.58 -13.91
N THR A 6 2.21 -1.75 -14.25
CA THR A 6 0.77 -1.95 -14.39
C THR A 6 0.20 -2.56 -13.11
N THR A 7 -1.07 -2.28 -12.82
CA THR A 7 -1.82 -2.96 -11.75
C THR A 7 -1.76 -4.48 -11.89
N TYR A 8 -1.74 -4.97 -13.13
CA TYR A 8 -1.62 -6.39 -13.44
C TYR A 8 -0.27 -6.97 -12.95
N SER A 9 0.84 -6.32 -13.28
CA SER A 9 2.18 -6.75 -12.84
C SER A 9 2.34 -6.71 -11.31
N VAL A 10 1.69 -5.75 -10.64
CA VAL A 10 1.69 -5.68 -9.17
C VAL A 10 0.95 -6.88 -8.58
N ALA A 11 -0.24 -7.19 -9.09
CA ALA A 11 -1.02 -8.33 -8.63
C ALA A 11 -0.30 -9.67 -8.88
N GLU A 12 0.33 -9.86 -10.05
CA GLU A 12 1.18 -11.04 -10.30
C GLU A 12 2.34 -11.15 -9.31
N GLY A 13 2.98 -10.02 -8.97
CA GLY A 13 4.06 -9.99 -7.98
C GLY A 13 3.59 -10.35 -6.57
N ILE A 14 2.39 -9.91 -6.18
CA ILE A 14 1.78 -10.26 -4.89
C ILE A 14 1.51 -11.77 -4.82
N ILE A 15 0.89 -12.33 -5.86
CA ILE A 15 0.60 -13.77 -5.92
C ILE A 15 1.91 -14.57 -5.89
N TRP A 16 2.91 -14.17 -6.68
CA TRP A 16 4.21 -14.82 -6.69
C TRP A 16 4.87 -14.80 -5.30
N ALA A 17 4.87 -13.65 -4.63
CA ALA A 17 5.44 -13.54 -3.28
C ALA A 17 4.71 -14.45 -2.29
N ALA A 18 3.38 -14.51 -2.38
CA ALA A 18 2.57 -15.38 -1.53
C ALA A 18 2.87 -16.87 -1.76
N ASP A 19 2.98 -17.30 -3.02
CA ASP A 19 3.30 -18.68 -3.38
C ASP A 19 4.73 -19.07 -3.00
N ASN A 20 5.64 -18.10 -2.87
CA ASN A 20 7.04 -18.31 -2.50
C ASN A 20 7.32 -18.11 -1.01
N GLY A 21 6.28 -18.16 -0.17
CA GLY A 21 6.42 -18.22 1.27
C GLY A 21 6.76 -16.90 1.95
N ALA A 22 6.51 -15.76 1.27
CA ALA A 22 6.61 -14.45 1.91
C ALA A 22 5.70 -14.41 3.15
N LYS A 23 6.19 -13.76 4.20
CA LYS A 23 5.42 -13.49 5.43
C LYS A 23 4.97 -12.04 5.52
N VAL A 24 5.68 -11.16 4.81
CA VAL A 24 5.37 -9.74 4.69
C VAL A 24 5.60 -9.33 3.24
N ILE A 25 4.68 -8.55 2.68
CA ILE A 25 4.80 -7.93 1.36
C ILE A 25 4.68 -6.41 1.54
N ASN A 26 5.72 -5.69 1.10
CA ASN A 26 5.77 -4.23 1.14
C ASN A 26 5.50 -3.64 -0.25
N LEU A 27 4.46 -2.81 -0.34
CA LEU A 27 3.93 -2.20 -1.56
C LEU A 27 4.10 -0.68 -1.46
N SER A 28 5.34 -0.20 -1.60
CA SER A 28 5.67 1.23 -1.71
C SER A 28 5.29 1.79 -3.09
N LEU A 29 4.01 1.66 -3.41
CA LEU A 29 3.36 2.04 -4.65
C LEU A 29 1.90 2.35 -4.34
N GLY A 30 1.23 3.04 -5.26
CA GLY A 30 -0.19 3.25 -5.16
C GLY A 30 -0.71 4.09 -6.30
N ASN A 31 -2.02 4.07 -6.49
CA ASN A 31 -2.73 4.98 -7.37
C ASN A 31 -4.14 5.22 -6.80
N TYR A 32 -4.95 6.04 -7.49
CA TYR A 32 -6.29 6.39 -7.04
C TYR A 32 -7.42 5.67 -7.78
N ALA A 33 -7.10 4.60 -8.49
CA ALA A 33 -8.02 3.77 -9.23
C ALA A 33 -8.16 2.42 -8.52
N ASP A 34 -9.35 2.15 -8.00
CA ASP A 34 -9.70 0.84 -7.49
C ASP A 34 -9.66 -0.20 -8.63
N SER A 35 -9.20 -1.41 -8.32
CA SER A 35 -9.10 -2.50 -9.26
C SER A 35 -9.46 -3.81 -8.58
N GLN A 36 -10.57 -4.41 -9.01
CA GLN A 36 -11.01 -5.71 -8.51
C GLN A 36 -9.89 -6.76 -8.59
N PHE A 37 -9.13 -6.79 -9.69
CA PHE A 37 -8.03 -7.73 -9.87
C PHE A 37 -6.89 -7.52 -8.86
N LEU A 38 -6.55 -6.27 -8.53
CA LEU A 38 -5.59 -5.99 -7.47
C LEU A 38 -6.11 -6.42 -6.11
N HIS A 39 -7.39 -6.11 -5.82
CA HIS A 39 -8.01 -6.49 -4.55
C HIS A 39 -8.05 -8.00 -4.37
N ASP A 40 -8.35 -8.75 -5.43
CA ASP A 40 -8.37 -10.22 -5.40
C ASP A 40 -6.97 -10.80 -5.08
N ALA A 41 -5.90 -10.21 -5.64
CA ALA A 41 -4.53 -10.61 -5.31
C ALA A 41 -4.14 -10.26 -3.86
N ILE A 42 -4.60 -9.10 -3.36
CA ILE A 42 -4.43 -8.70 -1.96
C ILE A 42 -5.12 -9.71 -1.03
N LYS A 43 -6.39 -10.04 -1.30
CA LYS A 43 -7.14 -11.06 -0.54
C LYS A 43 -6.46 -12.43 -0.60
N TYR A 44 -5.97 -12.83 -1.76
CA TYR A 44 -5.24 -14.10 -1.93
C TYR A 44 -4.04 -14.22 -0.99
N ALA A 45 -3.25 -13.15 -0.86
CA ALA A 45 -2.11 -13.09 0.06
C ALA A 45 -2.56 -13.00 1.53
N TYR A 46 -3.58 -12.17 1.81
CA TYR A 46 -4.15 -12.02 3.14
C TYR A 46 -4.68 -13.36 3.71
N ASP A 47 -5.43 -14.12 2.91
CA ASP A 47 -5.98 -15.44 3.27
C ASP A 47 -4.89 -16.50 3.55
N ARG A 48 -3.62 -16.19 3.30
CA ARG A 48 -2.44 -17.02 3.57
C ARG A 48 -1.62 -16.53 4.77
N ASP A 49 -2.22 -15.70 5.62
CA ASP A 49 -1.59 -15.10 6.80
C ASP A 49 -0.36 -14.24 6.45
N ILE A 50 -0.39 -13.57 5.29
CA ILE A 50 0.69 -12.67 4.86
C ILE A 50 0.33 -11.24 5.23
N VAL A 51 1.25 -10.56 5.92
CA VAL A 51 1.10 -9.15 6.25
C VAL A 51 1.36 -8.30 5.01
N LEU A 52 0.40 -7.46 4.65
CA LEU A 52 0.50 -6.53 3.53
C LEU A 52 0.65 -5.12 4.08
N VAL A 53 1.66 -4.39 3.61
CA VAL A 53 1.93 -3.00 4.00
C VAL A 53 2.01 -2.15 2.74
N SER A 54 1.32 -1.00 2.71
CA SER A 54 1.36 -0.10 1.56
C SER A 54 1.43 1.37 1.97
N ALA A 55 2.05 2.18 1.11
CA ALA A 55 2.18 3.61 1.32
C ALA A 55 0.85 4.32 1.08
N ALA A 56 0.49 5.25 1.97
CA ALA A 56 -0.73 6.06 1.87
C ALA A 56 -0.79 6.93 0.59
N GLY A 57 0.37 7.30 0.05
CA GLY A 57 0.54 8.21 -1.09
C GLY A 57 1.12 9.58 -0.70
N ASN A 58 1.50 10.36 -1.72
CA ASN A 58 2.36 11.54 -1.57
C ASN A 58 1.73 12.82 -2.15
N ASP A 59 0.40 12.93 -2.18
CA ASP A 59 -0.31 14.04 -2.81
C ASP A 59 -0.99 14.97 -1.78
N ASN A 60 -0.73 14.77 -0.49
CA ASN A 60 -1.33 15.52 0.62
C ASN A 60 -2.86 15.58 0.55
N THR A 61 -3.50 14.43 0.34
CA THR A 61 -4.95 14.31 0.19
C THR A 61 -5.55 13.27 1.14
N GLU A 62 -6.85 13.41 1.42
CA GLU A 62 -7.67 12.40 2.09
C GLU A 62 -8.27 11.35 1.14
N ARG A 63 -8.04 11.52 -0.17
CA ARG A 63 -8.56 10.58 -1.17
C ARG A 63 -7.93 9.19 -0.96
N PRO A 64 -8.75 8.13 -0.79
CA PRO A 64 -8.24 6.77 -0.65
C PRO A 64 -7.36 6.35 -1.83
N GLY A 65 -6.13 5.92 -1.52
CA GLY A 65 -5.18 5.36 -2.48
C GLY A 65 -5.14 3.84 -2.38
N PHE A 66 -5.08 3.14 -3.50
CA PHE A 66 -5.04 1.68 -3.56
C PHE A 66 -3.63 1.20 -3.92
N PRO A 67 -3.13 0.12 -3.27
CA PRO A 67 -3.88 -0.82 -2.42
C PRO A 67 -3.98 -0.45 -0.94
N ALA A 68 -3.38 0.65 -0.48
CA ALA A 68 -3.38 1.03 0.94
C ALA A 68 -4.78 1.13 1.57
N ALA A 69 -5.78 1.60 0.83
CA ALA A 69 -7.14 1.74 1.33
C ALA A 69 -7.94 0.42 1.41
N TYR A 70 -7.37 -0.72 1.02
CA TYR A 70 -8.05 -2.01 1.21
C TYR A 70 -7.97 -2.46 2.67
N PRO A 71 -9.07 -2.96 3.27
CA PRO A 71 -9.09 -3.38 4.68
C PRO A 71 -8.07 -4.45 5.07
N GLU A 72 -7.59 -5.23 4.10
CA GLU A 72 -6.59 -6.28 4.27
C GLU A 72 -5.13 -5.74 4.35
N VAL A 73 -4.93 -4.46 4.09
CA VAL A 73 -3.60 -3.83 3.93
C VAL A 73 -3.36 -2.82 5.03
N ILE A 74 -2.18 -2.88 5.65
CA ILE A 74 -1.72 -1.87 6.60
C ILE A 74 -1.28 -0.62 5.82
N ALA A 75 -2.06 0.44 5.91
CA ALA A 75 -1.79 1.73 5.30
C ALA A 75 -0.85 2.58 6.18
N VAL A 76 0.27 3.01 5.60
CA VAL A 76 1.31 3.78 6.31
C VAL A 76 1.42 5.20 5.76
N ALA A 77 1.13 6.19 6.60
CA ALA A 77 1.41 7.60 6.37
C ALA A 77 2.87 7.97 6.72
N ALA A 78 3.37 9.06 6.15
CA ALA A 78 4.73 9.55 6.40
C ALA A 78 4.74 10.68 7.45
N THR A 79 5.75 10.65 8.31
CA THR A 79 6.08 11.70 9.28
C THR A 79 7.45 12.33 9.01
N ASN A 80 7.62 13.57 9.45
CA ASN A 80 8.89 14.28 9.44
C ASN A 80 9.74 13.95 10.68
N ALA A 81 10.95 14.53 10.77
CA ALA A 81 11.86 14.32 11.89
C ALA A 81 11.30 14.78 13.26
N SER A 82 10.28 15.64 13.26
CA SER A 82 9.56 16.10 14.45
C SER A 82 8.40 15.16 14.84
N GLY A 83 8.15 14.09 14.08
CA GLY A 83 7.01 13.18 14.27
C GLY A 83 5.67 13.74 13.78
N GLU A 84 5.67 14.88 13.07
CA GLU A 84 4.48 15.48 12.49
C GLU A 84 4.22 14.89 11.10
N LYS A 85 2.98 14.96 10.59
CA LYS A 85 2.66 14.51 9.24
C LYS A 85 3.58 15.21 8.22
N ALA A 86 4.29 14.43 7.41
CA ALA A 86 5.09 14.97 6.32
C ALA A 86 4.21 15.80 5.37
N SER A 87 4.78 16.85 4.80
CA SER A 87 4.02 17.83 4.00
C SER A 87 3.28 17.19 2.83
N PHE A 88 3.88 16.16 2.22
CA PHE A 88 3.33 15.40 1.09
C PHE A 88 2.43 14.23 1.51
N SER A 89 2.48 13.77 2.76
CA SER A 89 1.79 12.52 3.13
C SER A 89 0.29 12.64 2.97
N ASN A 90 -0.32 11.66 2.30
CA ASN A 90 -1.75 11.43 2.37
C ASN A 90 -2.18 11.07 3.80
N TYR A 91 -3.47 11.25 4.08
CA TYR A 91 -4.09 11.10 5.40
C TYR A 91 -5.55 10.61 5.26
N GLY A 92 -6.23 10.34 6.38
CA GLY A 92 -7.65 9.96 6.38
C GLY A 92 -7.94 8.73 7.24
N ASP A 93 -9.22 8.35 7.29
CA ASP A 93 -9.71 7.27 8.17
C ASP A 93 -9.24 5.86 7.74
N TYR A 94 -8.66 5.73 6.54
CA TYR A 94 -8.10 4.48 6.02
C TYR A 94 -6.64 4.25 6.45
N ILE A 95 -6.04 5.16 7.21
CA ILE A 95 -4.65 5.05 7.66
C ILE A 95 -4.57 4.26 8.98
N ASP A 96 -3.80 3.17 8.99
CA ASP A 96 -3.59 2.34 10.18
C ASP A 96 -2.47 2.88 11.09
N GLY A 97 -1.46 3.52 10.49
CA GLY A 97 -0.31 4.03 11.24
C GLY A 97 0.56 5.00 10.44
N ALA A 98 1.57 5.54 11.11
CA ALA A 98 2.52 6.46 10.50
C ALA A 98 3.97 6.09 10.87
N ALA A 99 4.90 6.34 9.96
CA ALA A 99 6.33 6.08 10.13
C ALA A 99 7.18 7.24 9.57
N PRO A 100 8.45 7.41 9.99
CA PRO A 100 9.33 8.43 9.41
C PRO A 100 9.53 8.23 7.90
N GLY A 101 9.38 9.29 7.10
CA GLY A 101 9.46 9.20 5.65
C GLY A 101 9.76 10.50 4.88
N GLU A 102 10.03 11.61 5.58
CA GLU A 102 10.50 12.89 5.00
C GLU A 102 12.02 13.05 5.10
#